data_AF-A0A936CSX8-F1
#
_entry.id   AF-A0A936CSX8-F1
#
_cell.length_a   1.000
_cell.length_b   1.000
_cell.length_c   1.000
_cell.angle_alpha   90.00
_cell.angle_beta   90.00
_cell.angle_gamma   90.00
#
_symmetry.space_group_name_H-M   'P 1'
#
loop_
_entity.id
_entity.type
_entity.pdbx_description
1 polymer ?
#
loop_
_entity_poly.entity_id
_entity_poly.type
_entity_poly.pdbx_seq_one_letter_code
_entity_poly.pdbx_strand_id
1 'polypeptide(L)'
;MGETIWPAEYRRKVTGCKAMRVSSENLAQVAAFCGGHTWASSVVVPIWTDGKRGEDTAPIGSWVVQVGLAFQVWPHEHFTAQWQAVTP
;
A
#
# COMPACT_ATOMS: atom_id res chain seq x y z
N MET A 1 10.08 -21.55 3.95
CA MET A 1 8.94 -21.23 4.84
C MET A 1 7.93 -20.51 3.96
N GLY A 2 6.72 -21.08 3.84
CA GLY A 2 5.76 -20.78 2.78
C GLY A 2 5.28 -19.34 2.77
N GLU A 3 5.07 -18.85 1.54
CA GLU A 3 4.80 -17.49 1.11
C GLU A 3 3.61 -16.85 1.84
N THR A 4 3.87 -15.83 2.64
CA THR A 4 2.82 -14.96 3.14
C THR A 4 2.18 -14.28 1.92
N ILE A 5 0.89 -14.52 1.70
CA ILE A 5 0.11 -13.89 0.64
C ILE A 5 0.01 -12.40 0.98
N TRP A 6 0.75 -11.59 0.23
CA TRP A 6 0.72 -10.13 0.28
C TRP A 6 -0.10 -9.62 -0.91
N PRO A 7 -1.02 -8.66 -0.75
CA PRO A 7 -1.24 -7.75 0.39
C PRO A 7 -2.08 -8.36 1.54
N ALA A 8 -1.86 -7.88 2.77
CA ALA A 8 -2.64 -8.27 3.95
C ALA A 8 -3.91 -7.39 4.10
N GLU A 9 -4.94 -7.93 4.76
CA GLU A 9 -6.20 -7.22 4.99
C GLU A 9 -6.19 -6.42 6.30
N TYR A 10 -6.67 -5.18 6.23
CA TYR A 10 -6.78 -4.28 7.37
C TYR A 10 -8.17 -3.64 7.43
N ARG A 11 -8.56 -3.22 8.62
CA ARG A 11 -9.84 -2.54 8.86
C ARG A 11 -9.66 -1.27 9.67
N ARG A 12 -10.41 -0.22 9.29
CA ARG A 12 -10.60 1.02 10.04
C ARG A 12 -12.09 1.31 10.14
N LYS A 13 -12.66 1.22 11.35
CA LYS A 13 -14.10 1.37 11.60
C LYS A 13 -14.91 0.41 10.71
N VAL A 14 -15.67 0.94 9.74
CA VAL A 14 -16.49 0.17 8.78
C VAL A 14 -15.79 -0.07 7.44
N THR A 15 -14.61 0.50 7.21
CA THR A 15 -13.87 0.41 5.94
C THR A 15 -12.81 -0.67 6.02
N GLY A 16 -12.80 -1.60 5.07
CA GLY A 16 -11.73 -2.56 4.85
C GLY A 16 -10.74 -2.08 3.78
N CYS A 17 -9.51 -2.56 3.84
CA CYS A 17 -8.50 -2.32 2.81
C CYS A 17 -7.53 -3.50 2.69
N LYS A 18 -6.80 -3.53 1.59
CA LYS A 18 -5.61 -4.38 1.41
C LYS A 18 -4.39 -3.49 1.46
N ALA A 19 -3.37 -3.84 2.25
CA ALA A 19 -2.19 -3.01 2.35
C ALA A 19 -0.89 -3.83 2.33
N MET A 20 0.16 -3.20 1.83
CA MET A 20 1.51 -3.77 1.79
C MET A 20 2.51 -2.71 2.26
N ARG A 21 3.39 -3.09 3.19
CA ARG A 21 4.48 -2.23 3.65
C ARG A 21 5.60 -2.27 2.63
N VAL A 22 6.13 -1.11 2.26
CA VAL A 22 7.28 -1.00 1.37
C VAL A 22 8.56 -1.31 2.15
N SER A 23 9.33 -2.28 1.66
CA SER A 23 10.67 -2.59 2.13
C SER A 23 11.63 -2.65 0.93
N SER A 24 12.93 -2.65 1.20
CA SER A 24 13.95 -2.85 0.17
C SER A 24 13.84 -4.20 -0.55
N GLU A 25 13.20 -5.18 0.08
CA GLU A 25 13.13 -6.57 -0.40
C GLU A 25 11.90 -6.81 -1.29
N ASN A 26 10.88 -5.97 -1.21
CA ASN A 26 9.58 -6.20 -1.86
C ASN A 26 9.14 -5.11 -2.85
N LEU A 27 10.03 -4.20 -3.26
CA LEU A 27 9.71 -3.08 -4.16
C LEU A 27 8.96 -3.53 -5.43
N ALA A 28 9.42 -4.59 -6.08
CA ALA A 28 8.80 -5.11 -7.29
C ALA A 28 7.39 -5.69 -7.02
N GLN A 29 7.19 -6.32 -5.87
CA GLN A 29 5.89 -6.89 -5.48
C GLN A 29 4.88 -5.79 -5.16
N VAL A 30 5.31 -4.73 -4.46
CA VAL A 30 4.47 -3.57 -4.19
C VAL A 30 4.10 -2.84 -5.49
N ALA A 31 5.05 -2.69 -6.42
CA ALA A 31 4.78 -2.09 -7.74
C ALA A 31 3.74 -2.92 -8.52
N ALA A 32 3.89 -4.25 -8.54
CA ALA A 32 2.92 -5.15 -9.18
C ALA A 32 1.53 -5.07 -8.52
N PHE A 33 1.49 -4.99 -7.18
CA PHE A 33 0.24 -4.86 -6.43
C PHE A 33 -0.56 -3.62 -6.81
N CYS A 34 0.10 -2.47 -6.97
CA CYS A 34 -0.58 -1.21 -7.29
C CYS A 34 -0.65 -0.87 -8.78
N GLY A 35 -0.10 -1.72 -9.66
CA GLY A 35 0.04 -1.40 -11.08
C GLY A 35 0.97 -0.20 -11.35
N GLY A 36 1.90 0.05 -10.44
CA GLY A 36 2.89 1.12 -10.49
C GLY A 36 4.24 0.66 -11.01
N HIS A 37 5.30 1.40 -10.67
CA HIS A 37 6.68 1.06 -11.04
C HIS A 37 7.66 1.42 -9.94
N THR A 38 8.86 0.81 -9.96
CA THR A 38 9.92 1.14 -9.00
C THR A 38 10.73 2.32 -9.49
N TRP A 39 11.06 3.24 -8.59
CA TRP A 39 11.97 4.35 -8.89
C TRP A 39 12.86 4.61 -7.67
N ALA A 40 14.18 4.48 -7.87
CA ALA A 40 15.16 4.47 -6.78
C ALA A 40 14.76 3.49 -5.67
N SER A 41 14.87 3.90 -4.40
CA SER A 41 14.45 3.11 -3.23
C SER A 41 12.98 3.34 -2.85
N SER A 42 12.11 3.46 -3.85
CA SER A 42 10.69 3.78 -3.69
C SER A 42 9.82 3.10 -4.75
N VAL A 43 8.51 3.09 -4.51
CA VAL A 43 7.50 2.66 -5.49
C VAL A 43 6.65 3.86 -5.89
N VAL A 44 6.53 4.11 -7.18
CA VAL A 44 5.61 5.10 -7.74
C VAL A 44 4.26 4.44 -7.90
N VAL A 45 3.29 4.93 -7.13
CA VAL A 45 1.93 4.40 -7.02
C VAL A 45 0.98 5.26 -7.84
N PRO A 46 0.22 4.70 -8.79
CA PRO A 46 -0.82 5.44 -9.47
C PRO A 46 -1.97 5.69 -8.49
N ILE A 47 -2.31 6.96 -8.27
CA ILE A 47 -3.40 7.37 -7.37
C ILE A 47 -4.49 8.10 -8.15
N TRP A 48 -5.73 7.95 -7.66
CA TRP A 48 -6.89 8.68 -8.16
C TRP A 48 -7.37 9.65 -7.09
N THR A 49 -7.26 10.95 -7.37
CA THR A 49 -7.69 12.01 -6.46
C THR A 49 -8.58 12.98 -7.22
N ASP A 50 -9.80 13.21 -6.74
CA ASP A 50 -10.77 14.18 -7.29
C ASP A 50 -10.95 14.10 -8.81
N GLY A 51 -11.12 12.89 -9.33
CA GLY A 51 -11.37 12.67 -10.75
C GLY A 51 -10.13 12.83 -11.65
N LYS A 52 -8.93 13.01 -11.05
CA LYS A 52 -7.66 13.15 -11.78
C LYS A 52 -6.74 11.98 -11.45
N ARG A 53 -6.08 11.46 -12.50
CA ARG A 53 -5.02 10.45 -12.37
C ARG A 53 -3.71 11.15 -12.06
N GLY A 54 -3.04 10.70 -11.01
CA GLY A 54 -1.72 11.17 -10.61
C GLY A 54 -0.83 10.02 -10.16
N GLU A 55 0.35 10.37 -9.71
CA GLU A 55 1.32 9.44 -9.14
C GLU A 55 1.78 9.97 -7.78
N ASP A 56 1.97 9.06 -6.84
CA ASP A 56 2.55 9.36 -5.53
C ASP A 56 3.71 8.41 -5.27
N THR A 57 4.71 8.85 -4.51
CA THR A 57 5.91 8.07 -4.22
C THR A 57 5.82 7.46 -2.84
N ALA A 58 5.86 6.13 -2.77
CA ALA A 58 5.93 5.35 -1.54
C ALA A 58 7.40 4.98 -1.24
N PRO A 59 8.11 5.72 -0.37
CA PRO A 59 9.46 5.33 0.06
C PRO A 59 9.41 4.11 0.98
N ILE A 60 10.56 3.45 1.16
CA ILE A 60 10.74 2.38 2.15
C ILE A 60 10.18 2.81 3.52
N GLY A 61 9.46 1.88 4.15
CA GLY A 61 8.78 2.09 5.44
C GLY A 61 7.33 2.54 5.30
N SER A 62 6.94 3.13 4.17
CA SER A 62 5.57 3.54 3.86
C SER A 62 4.65 2.34 3.61
N TRP A 63 3.35 2.60 3.54
CA TRP A 63 2.33 1.64 3.21
C TRP A 63 1.64 2.02 1.91
N VAL A 64 1.51 1.06 1.01
CA VAL A 64 0.60 1.16 -0.14
C VAL A 64 -0.70 0.50 0.24
N VAL A 65 -1.78 1.27 0.21
CA VAL A 65 -3.09 0.90 0.75
C VAL A 65 -4.13 0.96 -0.37
N GLN A 66 -4.85 -0.14 -0.58
CA GLN A 66 -5.95 -0.25 -1.53
C GLN A 66 -7.28 -0.18 -0.80
N VAL A 67 -8.06 0.88 -1.05
CA VAL A 67 -9.43 1.03 -0.57
C VAL A 67 -10.37 0.99 -1.77
N GLY A 68 -11.16 -0.08 -1.90
CA GLY A 68 -11.92 -0.34 -3.12
C GLY A 68 -10.99 -0.53 -4.32
N LEU A 69 -11.16 0.29 -5.36
CA LEU A 69 -10.29 0.28 -6.56
C LEU A 69 -9.15 1.32 -6.51
N ALA A 70 -9.13 2.18 -5.49
CA ALA A 70 -8.17 3.25 -5.39
C ALA A 70 -6.98 2.85 -4.50
N PHE A 71 -5.79 3.29 -4.91
CA PHE A 71 -4.57 3.19 -4.11
C PHE A 71 -4.23 4.51 -3.44
N GLN A 72 -3.59 4.41 -2.27
CA GLN A 72 -3.10 5.53 -1.48
C GLN A 72 -1.77 5.17 -0.84
N VAL A 73 -0.92 6.16 -0.63
CA VAL A 73 0.33 6.03 0.12
C VAL A 73 0.13 6.59 1.52
N TRP A 74 0.53 5.82 2.52
CA TRP A 74 0.43 6.20 3.93
C TRP A 74 1.79 6.10 4.63
N PRO A 75 2.21 7.13 5.37
CA PRO A 75 3.31 6.99 6.32
C PRO A 75 3.00 5.92 7.37
N HIS A 76 4.03 5.22 7.86
CA HIS A 76 3.87 4.11 8.79
C HIS A 76 3.01 4.46 10.00
N GLU A 77 3.36 5.54 10.70
CA GLU A 77 2.70 5.96 11.93
C GLU A 77 1.22 6.29 11.71
N HIS A 78 0.92 6.97 10.60
CA HIS A 78 -0.46 7.32 10.24
C HIS A 78 -1.29 6.08 9.91
N PHE A 79 -0.69 5.11 9.21
CA PHE A 79 -1.36 3.86 8.88
C PHE A 79 -1.69 3.06 10.14
N THR A 80 -0.70 2.77 10.99
CA THR A 80 -0.89 1.94 12.18
C THR A 80 -1.73 2.60 13.27
N ALA A 81 -1.78 3.94 13.30
CA ALA A 81 -2.68 4.66 14.20
C ALA A 81 -4.17 4.47 13.86
N GLN A 82 -4.48 4.08 12.62
CA GLN A 82 -5.86 4.06 12.12
C GLN A 82 -6.33 2.70 11.64
N TRP A 83 -5.41 1.84 11.18
CA TRP A 83 -5.73 0.56 10.56
C TRP A 83 -5.23 -0.58 11.43
N GLN A 84 -6.12 -1.54 11.68
CA GLN A 84 -5.81 -2.75 12.42
C GLN A 84 -5.80 -3.94 11.48
N ALA A 85 -4.80 -4.81 11.62
CA ALA A 85 -4.74 -6.04 10.85
C ALA A 85 -5.97 -6.89 11.17
N VAL A 86 -6.61 -7.44 10.13
CA VAL A 86 -7.64 -8.45 10.32
C VAL A 86 -6.92 -9.77 10.53
N THR A 87 -6.82 -10.22 11.78
CA THR A 87 -6.29 -11.55 12.08
C THR A 87 -7.24 -12.59 11.47
N PRO A 88 -6.72 -13.63 10.80
CA PRO A 88 -7.52 -14.79 10.41
C PRO A 88 -8.18 -15.47 11.62
#